data_AF-A0A4D8PI86-F1
#
_entry.id   AF-A0A4D8PI86-F1
#
_cell.length_a   1.000
_cell.length_b   1.000
_cell.length_c   1.000
_cell.angle_alpha   90.00
_cell.angle_beta   90.00
_cell.angle_gamma   90.00
#
_symmetry.space_group_name_H-M   'P 1'
#
loop_
_entity.id
_entity.type
_entity.pdbx_description
1 polymer ?
#
loop_
_entity_poly.entity_id
_entity_poly.type
_entity_poly.pdbx_seq_one_letter_code
_entity_poly.pdbx_strand_id
1 'polypeptide(L)'
;MRGAVWQFRTRVPADLQEVLGRTHINRSLRTSSYPDAIRAARRAAFEIEQDFEAARRGTGGDPAHAACDSPCPSPPVPSVTANTVLPDPTGPVIHIDLDLLASRIAEKLQATQPVAKEAVVPTSLSRHRTTR
;
A
#
# COMPACT_ATOMS: atom_id res chain seq x y z
N MET A 1 -13.29 -19.17 18.49
CA MET A 1 -13.29 -18.87 17.04
C MET A 1 -12.00 -18.13 16.69
N ARG A 2 -11.21 -18.60 15.72
CA ARG A 2 -10.12 -17.78 15.17
C ARG A 2 -10.74 -16.81 14.16
N GLY A 3 -10.60 -15.51 14.36
CA GLY A 3 -11.11 -14.49 13.44
C GLY A 3 -10.48 -14.64 12.04
N ALA A 4 -11.22 -14.26 11.00
CA ALA A 4 -10.70 -14.25 9.64
C ALA A 4 -9.56 -13.22 9.51
N VAL A 5 -8.41 -13.67 8.99
CA VAL A 5 -7.24 -12.82 8.73
C VAL A 5 -7.26 -12.40 7.26
N TRP A 6 -7.05 -11.12 7.00
CA TRP A 6 -6.98 -10.61 5.63
C TRP A 6 -5.74 -11.14 4.89
N GLN A 7 -5.90 -11.42 3.61
CA GLN A 7 -4.87 -11.92 2.70
C GLN A 7 -4.74 -10.96 1.52
N PHE A 8 -3.51 -10.67 1.10
CA PHE A 8 -3.20 -10.00 -0.14
C PHE A 8 -2.80 -11.04 -1.19
N ARG A 9 -3.36 -10.92 -2.39
CA ARG A 9 -3.07 -11.81 -3.51
C ARG A 9 -2.86 -10.99 -4.76
N THR A 10 -1.76 -11.25 -5.46
CA THR A 10 -1.49 -10.65 -6.78
C THR A 10 -0.98 -11.71 -7.75
N ARG A 11 -1.14 -11.44 -9.04
CA ARG A 11 -0.60 -12.28 -10.11
C ARG A 11 0.88 -11.98 -10.32
N VAL A 12 1.62 -13.02 -10.69
CA VAL A 12 2.99 -12.86 -11.16
C VAL A 12 2.96 -12.46 -12.64
N PRO A 13 3.67 -11.40 -13.05
CA PRO A 13 3.87 -11.03 -14.46
C PRO A 13 4.36 -12.20 -15.30
N ALA A 14 3.91 -12.31 -16.56
CA ALA A 14 4.15 -13.50 -17.40
C ALA A 14 5.64 -13.80 -17.61
N ASP A 15 6.43 -12.76 -17.82
CA ASP A 15 7.91 -12.78 -17.93
C ASP A 15 8.59 -13.34 -16.68
N LEU A 16 7.96 -13.20 -15.51
CA LEU A 16 8.49 -13.68 -14.23
C LEU A 16 7.94 -15.03 -13.78
N GLN A 17 6.94 -15.59 -14.47
CA GLN A 17 6.33 -16.86 -14.05
C GLN A 17 7.29 -18.03 -14.16
N GLU A 18 8.12 -18.05 -15.21
CA GLU A 18 9.14 -19.09 -15.42
C GLU A 18 10.25 -18.98 -14.37
N VAL A 19 10.74 -17.77 -14.12
CA VAL A 19 11.79 -17.49 -13.12
C VAL A 19 11.34 -17.81 -11.70
N LEU A 20 10.10 -17.44 -11.34
CA LEU A 20 9.57 -17.60 -9.98
C LEU A 20 8.82 -18.92 -9.76
N GLY A 21 8.56 -19.69 -10.83
CA GLY A 21 7.87 -20.98 -10.79
C GLY A 21 6.43 -20.94 -10.28
N ARG A 22 5.77 -19.77 -10.31
CA ARG A 22 4.42 -19.58 -9.74
C ARG A 22 3.64 -18.49 -10.45
N THR A 23 2.31 -18.63 -10.45
CA THR A 23 1.39 -17.69 -11.11
C THR A 23 0.82 -16.63 -10.18
N HIS A 24 0.87 -16.84 -8.87
CA HIS A 24 0.33 -15.91 -7.87
C HIS A 24 1.25 -15.82 -6.65
N ILE A 25 1.24 -14.65 -6.02
CA ILE A 25 1.82 -14.42 -4.69
C ILE A 25 0.70 -14.19 -3.70
N ASN A 26 0.74 -14.90 -2.58
CA ASN A 26 -0.16 -14.73 -1.45
C ASN A 26 0.63 -14.25 -0.23
N ARG A 27 0.14 -13.21 0.45
CA ARG A 27 0.74 -12.66 1.68
C ARG A 27 -0.37 -12.44 2.73
N SER A 28 -0.17 -12.98 3.92
CA SER A 28 -1.06 -12.67 5.05
C SER A 28 -0.81 -11.28 5.58
N LEU A 29 -1.89 -10.51 5.74
CA LEU A 29 -1.85 -9.16 6.30
C LEU A 29 -1.89 -9.17 7.83
N ARG A 30 -2.03 -10.36 8.45
CA ARG A 30 -1.95 -10.59 9.91
C ARG A 30 -2.86 -9.68 10.75
N THR A 31 -3.97 -9.22 10.18
CA THR A 31 -4.96 -8.39 10.84
C THR A 31 -6.36 -8.83 10.45
N SER A 32 -7.31 -8.65 11.36
CA SER A 32 -8.76 -8.76 11.10
C SER A 32 -9.40 -7.38 10.88
N SER A 33 -8.69 -6.29 11.19
CA SER A 33 -9.13 -4.91 11.02
C SER A 33 -9.00 -4.48 9.55
N TYR A 34 -10.11 -4.10 8.93
CA TYR A 34 -10.14 -3.64 7.53
C TYR A 34 -9.24 -2.42 7.25
N PRO A 35 -9.28 -1.31 8.02
CA PRO A 35 -8.40 -0.16 7.73
C PRO A 35 -6.91 -0.52 7.88
N ASP A 36 -6.57 -1.41 8.81
CA ASP A 36 -5.19 -1.90 8.94
C ASP A 36 -4.80 -2.80 7.78
N ALA A 37 -5.73 -3.62 7.30
CA ALA A 37 -5.53 -4.47 6.13
C ALA A 37 -5.23 -3.61 4.89
N ILE A 38 -5.94 -2.51 4.66
CA ILE A 38 -5.64 -1.60 3.54
C ILE A 38 -4.23 -1.03 3.63
N ARG A 39 -3.81 -0.57 4.82
CA ARG A 39 -2.45 -0.06 5.03
C ARG A 39 -1.39 -1.14 4.81
N ALA A 40 -1.63 -2.36 5.31
CA ALA A 40 -0.74 -3.49 5.13
C ALA A 40 -0.67 -3.97 3.68
N ALA A 41 -1.80 -3.98 2.96
CA ALA A 41 -1.87 -4.34 1.55
C ALA A 41 -1.04 -3.39 0.67
N ARG A 42 -1.09 -2.08 0.94
CA ARG A 42 -0.27 -1.10 0.21
C ARG A 42 1.23 -1.36 0.38
N ARG A 43 1.67 -1.68 1.60
CA ARG A 43 3.08 -2.06 1.87
C ARG A 43 3.44 -3.35 1.16
N ALA A 44 2.61 -4.38 1.28
CA ALA A 44 2.83 -5.66 0.63
C ALA A 44 2.91 -5.53 -0.90
N ALA A 45 2.06 -4.70 -1.51
CA ALA A 45 2.09 -4.43 -2.94
C ALA A 45 3.43 -3.80 -3.36
N PHE A 46 3.91 -2.80 -2.61
CA PHE A 46 5.19 -2.15 -2.89
C PHE A 46 6.37 -3.11 -2.75
N GLU A 47 6.42 -3.90 -1.67
CA GLU A 47 7.46 -4.91 -1.46
C GLU A 47 7.49 -5.94 -2.60
N ILE A 48 6.33 -6.43 -3.01
CA ILE A 48 6.24 -7.42 -4.11
C ILE A 48 6.68 -6.81 -5.44
N GLU A 49 6.36 -5.54 -5.71
CA GLU A 49 6.82 -4.88 -6.93
C GLU A 49 8.35 -4.71 -6.95
N GLN A 50 8.95 -4.42 -5.79
CA GLN A 50 10.42 -4.42 -5.65
C GLN A 50 11.00 -5.81 -5.87
N ASP A 51 10.38 -6.87 -5.36
CA ASP A 51 10.80 -8.25 -5.58
C ASP A 51 10.74 -8.61 -7.08
N PHE A 52 9.70 -8.17 -7.79
CA PHE A 52 9.58 -8.36 -9.24
C PHE A 52 10.65 -7.60 -10.02
N GLU A 53 10.91 -6.36 -9.67
CA GLU A 53 11.99 -5.56 -10.28
C GLU A 53 13.36 -6.18 -10.03
N ALA A 54 13.61 -6.67 -8.81
CA ALA A 54 14.84 -7.38 -8.47
C ALA A 54 14.99 -8.68 -9.28
N ALA A 55 13.90 -9.45 -9.44
CA ALA A 55 13.89 -10.65 -10.27
C ALA A 55 14.22 -10.34 -11.74
N ARG A 56 13.65 -9.26 -12.31
CA ARG A 56 13.99 -8.80 -13.66
C ARG A 56 15.46 -8.45 -13.79
N ARG A 57 16.04 -7.75 -12.82
CA ARG A 57 17.48 -7.38 -12.81
C ARG A 57 18.41 -8.57 -12.63
N GLY A 58 18.01 -9.55 -11.82
CA GLY A 58 18.76 -10.80 -11.61
C GLY A 58 18.71 -11.73 -12.84
N THR A 59 17.70 -11.57 -13.70
CA THR A 59 17.55 -12.33 -14.95
C THR A 59 18.32 -11.64 -16.09
N GLY A 60 19.56 -11.23 -15.82
CA GLY A 60 20.44 -10.53 -16.75
C GLY A 60 20.82 -11.37 -17.98
N GLY A 61 19.88 -11.50 -18.92
CA GLY A 61 20.05 -12.14 -20.21
C GLY A 61 19.20 -11.43 -21.26
N ASP A 62 19.86 -10.52 -21.96
CA ASP A 62 19.50 -9.84 -23.21
C ASP A 62 18.18 -9.02 -23.33
N PRO A 63 18.26 -7.76 -23.79
CA PRO A 63 17.10 -6.96 -24.22
C PRO A 63 16.49 -7.44 -25.56
N ALA A 64 16.38 -8.77 -25.77
CA ALA A 64 15.85 -9.37 -27.00
C ALA A 64 14.32 -9.39 -27.08
N HIS A 65 13.61 -8.76 -26.13
CA HIS A 65 12.19 -8.42 -26.29
C HIS A 65 11.96 -7.00 -26.85
N ALA A 66 12.96 -6.46 -27.55
CA ALA A 66 12.77 -5.36 -28.49
C ALA A 66 11.89 -5.72 -29.72
N ALA A 67 11.43 -6.97 -29.87
CA ALA A 67 10.55 -7.35 -30.97
C ALA A 67 9.06 -7.12 -30.65
N CYS A 68 8.71 -5.86 -30.38
CA CYS A 68 7.46 -5.31 -30.93
C CYS A 68 7.73 -4.88 -32.39
N ASP A 69 8.34 -5.74 -33.21
CA ASP A 69 8.43 -5.58 -34.67
C ASP A 69 7.19 -6.17 -35.35
N SER A 70 6.03 -5.97 -34.74
CA SER A 70 4.80 -5.93 -35.51
C SER A 70 4.63 -4.47 -35.92
N PRO A 71 4.68 -4.11 -37.22
CA PRO A 71 4.18 -2.83 -37.65
C PRO A 71 2.69 -2.83 -37.27
N CYS A 72 2.36 -2.21 -36.14
CA CYS A 72 0.99 -1.85 -35.86
C CYS A 72 0.54 -1.01 -37.06
N PRO A 73 -0.48 -1.42 -37.85
CA PRO A 73 -1.12 -0.49 -38.73
C PRO A 73 -1.79 0.53 -37.82
N SER A 74 -1.16 1.70 -37.68
CA SER A 74 -1.75 2.82 -36.98
C SER A 74 -3.15 3.05 -37.56
N PRO A 75 -4.22 3.00 -36.75
CA PRO A 75 -5.51 3.50 -37.24
C PRO A 75 -5.31 4.95 -37.68
N PRO A 76 -5.98 5.42 -38.75
CA PRO A 76 -5.84 6.80 -39.21
C PRO A 76 -6.15 7.71 -38.03
N VAL A 77 -5.13 8.46 -37.60
CA VAL A 77 -5.26 9.48 -36.58
C VAL A 77 -6.35 10.43 -37.06
N PRO A 78 -7.45 10.67 -36.31
CA PRO A 78 -8.32 11.77 -36.65
C PRO A 78 -7.47 13.04 -36.55
N SER A 79 -7.31 13.75 -37.66
CA SER A 79 -6.76 15.11 -37.67
C SER A 79 -7.66 15.98 -36.82
N VAL A 80 -7.36 16.04 -35.52
CA VAL A 80 -7.91 17.05 -34.63
C VAL A 80 -7.18 18.33 -35.01
N THR A 81 -7.85 19.17 -35.79
CA THR A 81 -7.43 20.55 -36.05
C THR A 81 -7.38 21.25 -34.71
N ALA A 82 -6.18 21.32 -34.12
CA ALA A 82 -5.94 21.97 -32.84
C ALA A 82 -5.98 23.50 -33.02
N ASN A 83 -7.19 24.03 -33.22
CA ASN A 83 -7.51 25.44 -33.03
C ASN A 83 -8.17 25.64 -31.67
N THR A 84 -7.59 25.06 -30.61
CA THR A 84 -7.96 25.42 -29.24
C THR A 84 -6.76 26.12 -28.65
N VAL A 85 -6.86 27.45 -28.62
CA VAL A 85 -6.04 28.32 -27.78
C VAL A 85 -5.98 27.69 -26.39
N LEU A 86 -4.79 27.29 -25.97
CA LEU A 86 -4.50 26.89 -24.60
C LEU A 86 -5.02 28.02 -23.70
N PRO A 87 -6.03 27.82 -22.84
CA PRO A 87 -6.34 28.83 -21.85
C PRO A 87 -5.10 28.94 -20.97
N ASP A 88 -4.52 30.14 -20.95
CA ASP A 88 -3.54 30.57 -19.97
C ASP A 88 -4.00 30.07 -18.59
N PRO A 89 -3.13 29.43 -17.75
CA PRO A 89 -3.52 28.93 -16.44
C PRO A 89 -3.92 30.10 -15.51
N THR A 90 -5.11 30.65 -15.74
CA THR A 90 -5.82 31.57 -14.87
C THR A 90 -6.47 30.75 -13.76
N GLY A 91 -5.66 29.94 -13.07
CA GLY A 91 -6.03 29.32 -11.82
C GLY A 91 -5.14 29.92 -10.75
N PRO A 92 -5.68 30.31 -9.58
CA PRO A 92 -4.81 30.72 -8.48
C PRO A 92 -3.87 29.56 -8.17
N VAL A 93 -2.56 29.83 -8.21
CA VAL A 93 -1.54 28.90 -7.70
C VAL A 93 -1.90 28.63 -6.24
N ILE A 94 -2.41 27.44 -5.96
CA ILE A 94 -2.75 27.04 -4.59
C ILE A 94 -1.44 26.82 -3.86
N HIS A 95 -0.90 27.88 -3.26
CA HIS A 95 0.29 27.80 -2.43
C HIS A 95 -0.12 27.17 -1.09
N ILE A 96 0.10 25.86 -0.96
CA ILE A 96 -0.14 25.16 0.30
C ILE A 96 1.00 25.55 1.26
N ASP A 97 0.65 26.28 2.32
CA ASP A 97 1.58 26.54 3.42
C ASP A 97 1.86 25.22 4.16
N LEU A 98 3.06 24.69 3.92
CA LEU A 98 3.48 23.38 4.41
C LEU A 98 3.61 23.37 5.94
N ASP A 99 3.98 24.50 6.54
CA ASP A 99 4.17 24.64 7.99
C ASP A 99 2.82 24.65 8.71
N LEU A 100 1.83 25.31 8.13
CA LEU A 100 0.45 25.29 8.64
C LEU A 100 -0.17 23.88 8.56
N LEU A 101 0.09 23.15 7.47
CA LEU A 101 -0.38 21.77 7.32
C LEU A 101 0.27 20.84 8.34
N ALA A 102 1.60 20.97 8.54
CA ALA A 102 2.33 20.19 9.54
C ALA A 102 1.81 20.44 10.96
N SER A 103 1.56 21.71 11.31
CA SER A 103 1.02 22.11 12.62
C SER A 103 -0.36 21.48 12.89
N ARG A 104 -1.26 21.50 11.89
CA ARG A 104 -2.60 20.91 12.02
C ARG A 104 -2.57 19.38 12.15
N ILE A 105 -1.62 18.72 11.51
CA ILE A 105 -1.41 17.27 11.67
C ILE A 105 -0.93 16.98 13.10
N ALA A 106 0.02 17.76 13.62
CA ALA A 106 0.53 17.59 14.98
C ALA A 106 -0.58 17.79 16.04
N GLU A 107 -1.40 18.83 15.88
CA GLU A 107 -2.56 19.09 16.77
C GLU A 107 -3.54 17.90 16.77
N LYS A 108 -3.87 17.36 15.59
CA LYS A 108 -4.80 16.24 15.48
C LYS A 108 -4.26 14.94 16.10
N LEU A 109 -2.95 14.74 16.09
CA LEU A 109 -2.31 13.61 16.76
C LEU A 109 -2.36 13.75 18.29
N GLN A 110 -2.28 14.96 18.84
CA GLN A 110 -2.34 15.21 20.29
C GLN A 110 -3.76 15.07 20.87
N ALA A 111 -4.79 15.39 20.10
CA ALA A 111 -6.20 15.30 20.54
C ALA A 111 -6.70 13.87 20.77
N THR A 112 -5.91 12.84 20.44
CA THR A 112 -6.27 11.43 20.62
C THR A 112 -5.49 10.82 21.79
N GLN A 113 -5.66 11.34 23.01
CA GLN A 113 -5.30 10.59 24.22
C GLN A 113 -6.47 9.67 24.61
N PRO A 114 -6.25 8.36 24.84
CA PRO A 114 -7.23 7.54 25.53
C PRO A 114 -7.24 7.98 27.00
N VAL A 115 -8.38 8.51 27.47
CA VAL A 115 -8.66 8.67 28.90
C VAL A 115 -8.55 7.28 29.53
N ALA A 116 -7.42 7.02 30.18
CA ALA A 116 -7.20 5.85 31.00
C ALA A 116 -8.22 5.90 32.14
N LYS A 117 -9.24 5.05 32.07
CA LYS A 117 -10.12 4.81 33.21
C LYS A 117 -9.30 4.10 34.28
N GLU A 118 -9.03 4.84 35.34
CA GLU A 118 -8.43 4.39 36.59
C GLU A 118 -9.20 3.17 37.13
N ALA A 119 -8.62 1.98 36.94
CA ALA A 119 -9.12 0.76 37.52
C ALA A 119 -8.68 0.73 38.99
N VAL A 120 -9.60 1.10 39.88
CA VAL A 120 -9.52 0.87 41.32
C VAL A 120 -9.16 -0.59 41.58
N VAL A 121 -7.99 -0.80 42.18
CA VAL A 121 -7.53 -2.10 42.69
C VAL A 121 -8.16 -2.30 44.07
N PRO A 122 -9.03 -3.31 44.29
CA PRO A 122 -9.34 -3.72 45.66
C PRO A 122 -8.24 -4.63 46.20
N THR A 123 -7.49 -4.04 47.14
CA THR A 123 -6.55 -4.63 48.08
C THR A 123 -7.11 -5.85 48.82
N SER A 124 -6.35 -6.95 48.74
CA SER A 124 -6.17 -8.08 49.67
C SER A 124 -7.34 -8.63 50.50
N LEU A 125 -7.57 -9.96 50.40
CA LEU A 125 -7.85 -10.78 51.59
C LEU A 125 -7.14 -12.13 51.47
N SER A 126 -5.99 -12.24 52.13
CA SER A 126 -5.20 -13.45 52.29
C SER A 126 -5.95 -14.44 53.18
N ARG A 127 -6.29 -15.63 52.64
CA ARG A 127 -6.88 -16.72 53.43
C ARG A 127 -5.77 -17.43 54.19
N HIS A 128 -5.73 -17.23 55.51
CA HIS A 128 -5.00 -18.13 56.40
C HIS A 128 -5.77 -19.45 56.51
N ARG A 129 -5.13 -20.56 56.10
CA ARG A 129 -5.57 -21.91 56.43
C ARG A 129 -4.33 -22.74 56.76
N THR A 130 -3.98 -22.80 58.03
CA THR A 130 -3.03 -23.78 58.56
C THR A 130 -3.77 -24.62 59.59
N THR A 131 -4.05 -25.85 59.21
CA THR A 131 -4.52 -26.94 60.07
C THR A 131 -3.34 -27.52 60.84
N ARG A 132 -3.51 -27.74 62.14
CA ARG A 132 -2.78 -28.76 62.89
C ARG A 132 -3.70 -29.39 63.92
#